data_AF-A0A5N5G4D5-F1
#
_entry.id   AF-A0A5N5G4D5-F1
#
_cell.length_a   1.000
_cell.length_b   1.000
_cell.length_c   1.000
_cell.angle_alpha   90.00
_cell.angle_beta   90.00
_cell.angle_gamma   90.00
#
_symmetry.space_group_name_H-M   'P 1'
#
loop_
_entity.id
_entity.type
_entity.pdbx_description
1 polymer ?
#
loop_
_entity_poly.entity_id
_entity_poly.type
_entity_poly.pdbx_seq_one_letter_code
_entity_poly.pdbx_strand_id
1 'polypeptide(L)' 'MGFSSRWRSIISGCISSVEFAVLLNGQAGPSFAPSRGLRQGDPLSPYLFILVGEVLSKLIQSAVDQGRL' A
#
# COMPACT_ATOMS: atom_id res chain seq x y z
N MET A 1 5.51 -2.59 19.39
CA MET A 1 5.26 -2.67 17.93
C MET A 1 5.66 -4.06 17.45
N GLY A 2 4.67 -4.93 17.22
CA GLY A 2 4.83 -6.39 17.13
C GLY A 2 5.25 -6.97 15.78
N PHE A 3 5.98 -6.22 14.93
CA PHE A 3 6.47 -6.73 13.64
C PHE A 3 7.99 -6.65 13.56
N SER A 4 8.64 -7.74 13.17
CA SER A 4 10.10 -7.80 13.05
C SER A 4 10.63 -6.90 11.92
N SER A 5 11.88 -6.47 12.04
CA SER A 5 12.57 -5.71 10.99
C SER A 5 12.53 -6.42 9.64
N ARG A 6 12.75 -7.74 9.66
CA ARG A 6 12.69 -8.61 8.48
C ARG A 6 11.31 -8.59 7.83
N TRP A 7 10.23 -8.74 8.60
CA TRP A 7 8.87 -8.72 8.06
C TRP A 7 8.57 -7.38 7.37
N ARG A 8 8.92 -6.26 8.03
CA ARG A 8 8.74 -4.91 7.46
C ARG A 8 9.53 -4.73 6.15
N SER A 9 10.74 -5.27 6.09
CA SER A 9 11.58 -5.23 4.88
C SER A 9 10.95 -6.01 3.73
N ILE A 10 10.34 -7.18 3.99
CA ILE A 10 9.64 -7.97 2.97
C ILE A 10 8.45 -7.18 2.43
N ILE A 11 7.58 -6.66 3.32
CA ILE A 11 6.43 -5.86 2.91
C ILE A 11 6.88 -4.62 2.12
N SER A 12 7.92 -3.92 2.59
CA SER A 12 8.49 -2.77 1.88
C SER A 12 9.00 -3.15 0.49
N GLY A 13 9.60 -4.32 0.32
CA GLY A 13 10.02 -4.82 -0.98
C GLY A 13 8.83 -5.09 -1.91
N CYS A 14 7.79 -5.74 -1.39
CA CYS A 14 6.57 -6.04 -2.17
C CYS A 14 5.89 -4.77 -2.70
N ILE A 15 5.81 -3.71 -1.90
CA ILE A 15 5.12 -2.47 -2.29
C ILE A 15 5.97 -1.53 -3.17
N SER A 16 7.30 -1.63 -3.13
CA SER A 16 8.20 -0.70 -3.84
C SER A 16 8.75 -1.24 -5.16
N SER A 17 8.73 -2.56 -5.37
CA SER A 17 9.30 -3.22 -6.55
C SER A 17 8.36 -3.32 -7.75
N VAL A 18 7.13 -2.78 -7.66
CA VAL A 18 6.14 -2.91 -8.73
C VAL A 18 6.41 -1.91 -9.86
N GLU A 19 6.29 -2.39 -11.09
CA GLU A 19 6.24 -1.59 -12.31
C GLU A 19 4.97 -1.89 -13.09
N PHE A 20 4.50 -0.89 -13.84
CA PHE A 20 3.30 -0.98 -14.66
C PHE A 20 3.59 -0.52 -16.09
N ALA A 21 2.88 -1.12 -17.05
CA ALA A 21 2.78 -0.61 -18.41
C ALA A 21 1.31 -0.54 -18.79
N VAL A 22 0.91 0.53 -19.47
CA VAL A 22 -0.46 0.67 -19.98
C VAL A 22 -0.55 -0.07 -21.32
N LEU A 23 -1.50 -0.99 -21.42
CA LEU A 23 -1.82 -1.66 -22.68
C LEU A 23 -2.82 -0.83 -23.48
N LEU A 24 -2.44 -0.38 -24.67
CA LEU A 24 -3.32 0.29 -25.63
C LEU A 24 -3.48 -0.59 -26.86
N ASN A 25 -4.70 -1.04 -27.15
CA ASN A 25 -5.00 -1.95 -28.27
C ASN A 25 -4.11 -3.21 -28.30
N GLY A 26 -3.78 -3.75 -27.12
CA GLY A 26 -2.91 -4.93 -26.98
C GLY A 26 -1.41 -4.65 -27.05
N GLN A 27 -0.99 -3.41 -27.32
CA GLN A 27 0.43 -3.02 -27.28
C GLN A 27 0.77 -2.36 -25.95
N ALA A 28 1.86 -2.82 -25.33
CA ALA A 28 2.37 -2.22 -24.11
C ALA A 28 3.10 -0.91 -24.41
N GLY A 29 2.68 0.16 -23.72
CA GLY A 29 3.44 1.40 -23.64
C GLY A 29 4.71 1.26 -22.77
N PRO A 30 5.42 2.38 -22.54
CA PRO A 30 6.59 2.38 -21.65
C PRO A 30 6.22 2.00 -20.21
N SER A 31 7.15 1.30 -19.56
CA SER A 31 7.03 0.96 -18.13
C SER A 31 7.19 2.21 -17.26
N PHE A 32 6.50 2.24 -16.13
CA PHE A 32 6.66 3.25 -15.10
C PHE A 32 6.45 2.65 -13.71
N ALA A 33 7.15 3.22 -12.73
CA ALA A 33 6.92 2.94 -11.32
C ALA A 33 5.73 3.77 -10.81
N PRO A 34 4.77 3.18 -10.08
CA PRO A 34 3.69 3.94 -9.48
C PRO A 34 4.20 4.81 -8.32
N SER A 35 3.71 6.05 -8.23
CA SER A 35 4.00 6.91 -7.08
C SER A 35 3.09 6.65 -5.87
N ARG A 36 1.94 6.00 -6.09
CA ARG A 36 0.89 5.77 -5.08
C ARG A 36 0.12 4.50 -5.41
N GLY A 37 -0.56 3.97 -4.38
CA GLY A 37 -1.45 2.83 -4.49
C GLY A 37 -0.76 1.50 -4.20
N LEU A 38 -1.56 0.44 -4.19
CA LEU A 38 -1.12 -0.94 -4.07
C LEU A 38 -1.38 -1.65 -5.40
N ARG A 39 -0.60 -2.69 -5.68
CA ARG A 39 -0.77 -3.49 -6.90
C ARG A 39 -2.12 -4.20 -6.88
N GLN A 40 -3.01 -3.84 -7.80
CA GLN A 40 -4.27 -4.55 -7.95
C GLN A 40 -4.02 -5.96 -8.50
N GLY A 41 -4.76 -6.95 -7.98
CA GLY A 41 -4.56 -8.36 -8.33
C GLY A 41 -3.40 -9.04 -7.61
N ASP A 42 -2.60 -8.31 -6.81
CA ASP A 42 -1.65 -8.91 -5.88
C ASP A 42 -2.43 -9.50 -4.68
N PRO A 43 -2.25 -10.79 -4.35
CA PRO A 43 -2.92 -11.42 -3.21
C PRO A 43 -2.62 -10.74 -1.87
N LEU A 44 -1.53 -9.99 -1.73
CA LEU A 44 -1.17 -9.28 -0.50
C LEU A 44 -1.91 -7.95 -0.34
N SER A 45 -2.23 -7.27 -1.44
CA SER A 45 -2.81 -5.92 -1.43
C SER A 45 -4.11 -5.78 -0.62
N PRO A 46 -5.08 -6.72 -0.66
CA PRO A 46 -6.30 -6.63 0.16
C PRO A 46 -6.01 -6.58 1.66
N TYR A 47 -5.05 -7.36 2.14
CA TYR A 47 -4.68 -7.40 3.56
C TYR A 47 -4.00 -6.11 4.01
N LEU A 48 -3.10 -5.57 3.18
CA LEU A 48 -2.44 -4.29 3.46
C LEU A 48 -3.44 -3.14 3.47
N PHE A 49 -4.43 -3.15 2.58
CA PHE A 49 -5.49 -2.14 2.55
C PHE A 49 -6.31 -2.14 3.85
N ILE A 50 -6.73 -3.31 4.33
CA ILE A 50 -7.48 -3.46 5.59
C ILE A 50 -6.64 -2.98 6.77
N LEU A 51 -5.37 -3.42 6.85
CA LEU A 51 -4.45 -3.04 7.93
C LEU A 51 -4.29 -1.52 8.01
N VAL A 52 -4.04 -0.87 6.87
CA VAL A 52 -3.90 0.60 6.81
C VAL A 52 -5.21 1.28 7.19
N GLY A 53 -6.36 0.77 6.73
CA GLY A 53 -7.67 1.29 7.08
C GLY A 53 -7.96 1.25 8.58
N GLU A 54 -7.67 0.14 9.26
CA GLU A 54 -7.84 0.02 10.72
C GLU A 54 -6.92 0.99 11.47
N VAL A 55 -5.65 1.08 11.06
CA VAL A 55 -4.69 2.02 11.68
C VAL A 55 -5.14 3.45 11.47
N LEU A 56 -5.56 3.82 10.26
CA LEU A 56 -6.07 5.15 9.95
C LEU A 56 -7.29 5.50 10.81
N SER A 57 -8.26 4.58 10.92
CA SER A 57 -9.45 4.76 11.75
C SER A 57 -9.09 5.03 13.22
N LYS A 58 -8.16 4.25 13.78
CA LYS A 58 -7.66 4.45 15.15
C LYS A 58 -6.92 5.77 15.33
N LEU A 59 -6.14 6.19 14.33
CA LEU A 59 -5.44 7.47 14.36
C LEU A 59 -6.40 8.65 14.30
N ILE A 60 -7.46 8.56 13.48
CA ILE A 60 -8.53 9.57 13.42
C ILE A 60 -9.24 9.65 14.76
N GLN A 61 -9.69 8.51 15.31
CA GLN A 61 -10.36 8.48 16.61
C GLN A 61 -9.48 9.08 17.71
N SER A 62 -8.21 8.71 17.76
CA SER A 62 -7.26 9.26 18.73
C SER A 62 -7.05 10.77 18.57
N ALA A 63 -7.12 11.30 17.35
CA ALA A 63 -7.01 12.73 17.11
C ALA A 63 -8.29 13.48 17.53
N VAL A 64 -9.47 12.89 17.32
CA VAL A 64 -10.76 13.41 17.81
C VAL A 64 -10.78 13.44 19.34
N ASP A 65 -10.39 12.35 20.00
CA ASP A 65 -10.36 12.26 21.47
C ASP A 65 -9.41 13.30 22.11
N GLN A 66 -8.41 13.75 21.36
CA GLN A 66 -7.44 14.77 21.77
C GLN A 66 -7.80 16.19 21.34
N GLY A 67 -8.95 16.39 20.67
CA GLY A 67 -9.37 17.68 20.12
C GLY A 67 -8.44 18.26 19.07
N ARG A 68 -7.70 17.40 18.34
CA ARG A 68 -6.79 17.78 17.24
C ARG A 68 -7.46 17.70 15.86
N LEU A 69 -8.74 17.33 15.83
CA LEU A 69 -9.68 17.31 14.71
C LEU A 69 -11.01 17.84 15.25
#